data_AF-A0A352UF73-F1
#
_entry.id   AF-A0A352UF73-F1
#
_cell.length_a   1.000
_cell.length_b   1.000
_cell.length_c   1.000
_cell.angle_alpha   90.00
_cell.angle_beta   90.00
_cell.angle_gamma   90.00
#
_symmetry.space_group_name_H-M   'P 1'
#
loop_
_entity.id
_entity.type
_entity.pdbx_description
1 polymer ?
#
loop_
_entity_poly.entity_id
_entity_poly.type
_entity_poly.pdbx_seq_one_letter_code
_entity_poly.pdbx_strand_id
1 'polypeptide(L)'
;MELRSVYLEAEGNQIESGLATLDSISEVEPLESDGGRKRYRISMSGDVDARADIFHLAKKRDWILWELHEERPRLEDVFHSLTVGATESSESAN
;
A
#
# COMPACT_ATOMS: atom_id res chain seq x y z
N MET A 1 2.25 -16.09 -1.46
CA MET A 1 1.33 -15.16 -0.76
C MET A 1 0.88 -14.16 -1.79
N GLU A 2 -0.43 -13.97 -1.98
CA GLU A 2 -0.93 -12.85 -2.78
C GLU A 2 -0.58 -11.57 -2.03
N LEU A 3 0.26 -10.72 -2.62
CA LEU A 3 0.46 -9.37 -2.11
C LEU A 3 -0.77 -8.56 -2.47
N ARG A 4 -1.61 -8.25 -1.48
CA ARG A 4 -2.73 -7.32 -1.63
C ARG A 4 -2.30 -5.98 -1.10
N SER A 5 -2.56 -4.93 -1.88
CA SER A 5 -2.35 -3.56 -1.44
C SER A 5 -3.64 -2.75 -1.55
N VAL A 6 -3.72 -1.68 -0.80
CA VAL A 6 -4.81 -0.71 -0.86
C VAL A 6 -4.21 0.63 -1.26
N TYR A 7 -4.77 1.26 -2.28
CA TYR A 7 -4.47 2.64 -2.61
C TYR A 7 -5.35 3.57 -1.80
N LEU A 8 -4.74 4.59 -1.22
CA LEU A 8 -5.40 5.64 -0.44
C LEU A 8 -4.97 7.01 -0.95
N GLU A 9 -5.95 7.85 -1.28
CA GLU A 9 -5.75 9.29 -1.44
C GLU A 9 -6.59 10.03 -0.40
N ALA A 10 -5.94 10.79 0.47
CA ALA A 10 -6.61 11.48 1.56
C ALA A 10 -6.00 12.85 1.86
N GLU A 11 -6.84 13.74 2.37
CA GLU A 11 -6.45 15.04 2.90
C GLU A 11 -6.77 15.10 4.39
N GLY A 12 -5.79 15.53 5.19
CA GLY A 12 -5.92 15.57 6.64
C GLY A 12 -4.59 15.58 7.36
N ASN A 13 -4.67 15.73 8.67
CA ASN A 13 -3.51 15.75 9.56
C ASN A 13 -3.18 14.34 10.06
N GLN A 14 -1.89 14.08 10.27
CA GLN A 14 -1.40 12.87 10.95
C GLN A 14 -1.90 11.56 10.29
N ILE A 15 -1.91 11.51 8.95
CA ILE A 15 -2.36 10.33 8.19
C ILE A 15 -1.46 9.12 8.45
N GLU A 16 -0.15 9.24 8.18
CA GLU A 16 0.82 8.16 8.41
C GLU A 16 0.79 7.61 9.83
N SER A 17 0.86 8.48 10.84
CA SER A 17 0.82 8.04 12.23
C SER A 17 -0.54 7.48 12.64
N GLY A 18 -1.62 7.76 11.90
CA GLY A 18 -2.91 7.09 12.06
C GLY A 18 -2.91 5.69 11.47
N LEU A 19 -2.44 5.56 10.23
CA LEU A 19 -2.36 4.27 9.54
C LEU A 19 -1.48 3.28 10.31
N ALA A 20 -0.38 3.76 10.89
CA ALA A 20 0.51 2.95 11.74
C ALA A 20 -0.14 2.38 13.02
N THR A 21 -1.37 2.81 13.37
CA THR A 21 -2.11 2.26 14.52
C THR A 21 -3.02 1.08 14.16
N LEU A 22 -3.14 0.75 12.87
CA LEU A 22 -4.01 -0.32 12.41
C LEU A 22 -3.22 -1.63 12.31
N ASP A 23 -3.59 -2.62 13.10
CA ASP A 23 -2.93 -3.95 13.12
C ASP A 23 -3.06 -4.71 11.78
N SER A 24 -4.07 -4.36 10.98
CA SER A 24 -4.32 -4.92 9.65
C SER A 24 -3.29 -4.48 8.60
N ILE A 25 -2.47 -3.47 8.89
CA ILE A 25 -1.48 -2.89 7.97
C ILE A 25 -0.09 -3.46 8.29
N SER A 26 0.60 -3.97 7.27
CA SER A 26 1.99 -4.43 7.38
C SER A 26 2.98 -3.35 6.97
N GLU A 27 2.64 -2.55 5.97
CA GLU A 27 3.52 -1.52 5.42
C GLU A 27 2.70 -0.35 4.85
N VAL A 28 3.25 0.86 4.96
CA VAL A 28 2.68 2.08 4.37
C VAL A 28 3.77 2.73 3.53
N GLU A 29 3.60 2.68 2.22
CA GLU A 29 4.47 3.31 1.24
C GLU A 29 3.87 4.66 0.81
N PRO A 30 4.51 5.80 1.14
CA PRO A 30 4.07 7.10 0.64
C PRO A 30 4.36 7.23 -0.86
N LEU A 31 3.37 7.73 -1.59
CA LEU A 31 3.49 8.03 -3.03
C LEU A 31 3.59 9.55 -3.24
N GLU A 32 3.90 9.98 -4.47
CA GLU A 32 3.94 11.40 -4.80
C GLU A 32 2.59 12.07 -4.53
N SER A 33 2.59 13.03 -3.60
CA SER A 33 1.43 13.84 -3.26
C SER A 33 1.10 14.83 -4.37
N ASP A 34 -0.18 15.09 -4.59
CA ASP A 34 -0.67 16.03 -5.60
C ASP A 34 -1.63 17.03 -4.97
N GLY A 35 -1.39 18.33 -5.18
CA GLY A 35 -2.30 19.39 -4.75
C GLY A 35 -2.65 19.41 -3.25
N GLY A 36 -1.76 18.94 -2.36
CA GLY A 36 -2.01 18.86 -0.92
C GLY A 36 -2.66 17.56 -0.43
N ARG A 37 -2.97 16.65 -1.36
CA ARG A 37 -3.51 15.32 -1.05
C ARG A 37 -2.36 14.34 -0.89
N LYS A 38 -2.40 13.59 0.21
CA LYS A 38 -1.41 12.57 0.48
C LYS A 38 -1.87 11.25 -0.10
N ARG A 39 -0.97 10.60 -0.82
CA ARG A 39 -1.22 9.32 -1.48
C ARG A 39 -0.36 8.24 -0.83
N TYR A 40 -0.95 7.08 -0.62
CA TYR A 40 -0.29 5.96 0.03
C TYR A 40 -0.67 4.66 -0.66
N ARG A 41 0.30 3.76 -0.76
CA ARG A 41 0.07 2.33 -0.99
C ARG A 41 0.24 1.60 0.32
N ILE A 42 -0.78 0.86 0.71
CA ILE A 42 -0.86 0.20 2.01
C ILE A 42 -0.83 -1.30 1.79
N SER A 43 0.20 -1.98 2.29
CA SER A 43 0.28 -3.43 2.28
C SER A 43 -0.43 -4.02 3.50
N MET A 44 -1.06 -5.16 3.29
CA MET A 44 -1.91 -5.81 4.28
C MET A 44 -1.18 -6.92 5.04
N SER A 45 -1.54 -7.12 6.30
CA SER A 45 -1.14 -8.28 7.09
C SER A 45 -2.14 -9.42 6.88
N GLY A 46 -1.84 -10.37 6.00
CA GLY A 46 -2.68 -11.56 5.77
C GLY A 46 -3.88 -11.31 4.85
N ASP A 47 -5.05 -11.84 5.21
CA ASP A 47 -6.28 -11.83 4.38
C ASP A 47 -7.37 -10.89 4.94
N VAL A 48 -7.01 -10.01 5.88
CA VAL A 48 -7.89 -8.97 6.42
C VAL A 48 -8.02 -7.86 5.39
N ASP A 49 -9.18 -7.20 5.28
CA ASP A 49 -9.40 -6.00 4.45
C ASP A 49 -9.41 -4.74 5.34
N ALA A 50 -8.43 -3.85 5.16
CA ALA A 50 -8.18 -2.69 6.00
C ALA A 50 -8.95 -1.47 5.51
N ARG A 51 -9.65 -1.55 4.37
CA ARG A 51 -10.44 -0.42 3.86
C ARG A 51 -11.50 0.01 4.87
N ALA A 52 -12.13 -0.94 5.55
CA ALA A 52 -13.10 -0.64 6.60
C ALA A 52 -12.45 0.12 7.77
N ASP A 53 -11.29 -0.32 8.24
CA ASP A 53 -10.58 0.31 9.36
C ASP A 53 -10.03 1.69 8.99
N ILE A 54 -9.46 1.83 7.80
CA ILE A 54 -9.00 3.10 7.23
C ILE A 54 -10.18 4.08 7.13
N PHE A 55 -11.35 3.63 6.66
CA PHE A 55 -12.54 4.46 6.58
C PHE A 55 -13.02 4.94 7.96
N HIS A 56 -13.08 4.05 8.95
CA HIS A 56 -13.45 4.44 10.32
C HIS A 56 -12.45 5.41 10.96
N LEU A 57 -11.15 5.19 10.73
CA LEU A 57 -10.09 6.07 11.20
C LEU A 57 -10.20 7.46 10.56
N ALA A 58 -10.40 7.51 9.25
CA ALA A 58 -10.61 8.75 8.50
C ALA A 58 -11.79 9.54 9.06
N LYS A 59 -12.93 8.87 9.30
CA LYS A 59 -14.11 9.49 9.93
C LYS A 59 -13.81 10.01 11.33
N LYS A 60 -13.04 9.26 12.14
CA LYS A 60 -12.69 9.66 13.52
C LYS A 60 -11.75 10.87 13.56
N ARG A 61 -10.94 11.07 12.52
CA ARG A 61 -9.94 12.14 12.44
C ARG A 61 -10.29 13.24 11.44
N ASP A 62 -11.54 13.25 10.95
CA ASP A 62 -12.05 14.20 9.97
C ASP A 62 -11.18 14.32 8.71
N TRP A 63 -10.70 13.19 8.20
CA TRP A 63 -9.99 13.14 6.92
C TRP A 63 -10.99 13.18 5.76
N ILE A 64 -10.61 13.85 4.68
CA ILE A 64 -11.34 13.79 3.41
C ILE A 64 -10.71 12.68 2.58
N LEU A 65 -11.49 11.63 2.30
CA LEU A 65 -11.06 10.53 1.42
C LEU A 65 -11.45 10.85 -0.02
N TRP A 66 -10.46 10.85 -0.90
CA TRP A 66 -10.65 11.03 -2.34
C TRP A 66 -10.70 9.69 -3.05
N GLU A 67 -9.80 8.77 -2.69
CA GLU A 67 -9.77 7.42 -3.23
C GLU A 67 -9.44 6.39 -2.14
N LEU A 68 -10.10 5.24 -2.19
CA LEU A 68 -9.83 4.08 -1.34
C LEU A 68 -10.24 2.81 -2.08
N HIS A 69 -9.27 2.06 -2.61
CA HIS A 69 -9.54 0.82 -3.35
C HIS A 69 -8.43 -0.21 -3.20
N GLU A 70 -8.78 -1.48 -3.36
CA GLU A 70 -7.81 -2.58 -3.38
C GLU A 70 -7.09 -2.58 -4.74
N GLU A 71 -5.77 -2.52 -4.69
CA GLU A 71 -4.89 -2.77 -5.83
C GLU A 71 -4.49 -4.24 -5.83
N ARG A 72 -4.72 -4.92 -6.95
CA ARG A 72 -4.21 -6.26 -7.18
C ARG A 72 -2.99 -6.17 -8.10
N PRO A 73 -1.86 -6.78 -7.74
CA PRO A 73 -0.71 -6.82 -8.63
C PRO A 73 -1.12 -7.51 -9.92
N ARG A 74 -0.69 -6.96 -11.05
CA ARG A 74 -0.91 -7.61 -12.34
C ARG A 74 0.00 -8.84 -12.38
N LEU A 75 -0.48 -9.94 -12.99
CA LEU A 75 0.28 -11.19 -13.10
C LEU A 75 1.66 -10.96 -13.77
N GLU A 76 1.73 -9.99 -14.68
CA GLU A 76 2.95 -9.56 -15.37
C GLU A 76 4.01 -8.98 -14.42
N ASP A 77 3.60 -8.17 -13.43
CA ASP A 77 4.51 -7.56 -12.44
C ASP A 77 5.13 -8.64 -11.54
N VAL A 78 4.32 -9.64 -11.16
CA VAL A 78 4.78 -10.82 -10.41
C VAL A 78 5.80 -11.61 -11.23
N PHE A 79 5.53 -11.85 -12.51
CA PHE A 79 6.41 -12.61 -13.38
C PHE A 79 7.77 -11.92 -13.60
N HIS A 80 7.76 -10.60 -13.81
CA HIS A 80 8.99 -9.81 -13.94
C HIS A 80 9.83 -9.83 -12.66
N SER A 81 9.23 -9.66 -11.47
CA SER A 81 9.98 -9.69 -10.21
C SER A 81 10.73 -11.02 -9.99
N LEU A 82 10.14 -12.15 -10.38
CA LEU A 82 10.74 -13.48 -10.22
C LEU A 82 11.86 -13.76 -11.24
N THR A 83 11.75 -13.23 -12.45
CA THR A 83 12.70 -13.51 -13.53
C THR A 83 13.92 -12.58 -13.50
N VAL A 84 13.74 -11.33 -13.06
CA VAL A 84 14.86 -10.39 -12.91
C VAL A 84 15.77 -10.80 -11.74
N GLY A 85 15.21 -11.24 -10.60
CA GLY A 85 16.00 -11.75 -9.46
C GLY A 85 16.74 -13.07 -9.73
N ALA A 86 16.28 -13.88 -10.68
CA ALA A 86 16.94 -15.14 -11.04
C ALA A 86 18.18 -14.97 -11.93
N THR A 87 18.35 -13.80 -12.58
CA THR A 87 19.41 -13.60 -13.58
C THR A 87 20.75 -13.17 -12.97
N GLU A 88 20.76 -12.57 -11.77
CA GLU A 88 22.00 -12.09 -11.13
C GLU A 88 22.83 -13.21 -10.46
N SER A 89 22.30 -14.43 -10.34
CA SER A 89 23.03 -15.55 -9.70
C SER A 89 23.95 -16.33 -10.64
N SER A 90 24.03 -15.98 -11.92
CA SER A 90 24.77 -16.74 -12.95
C SER A 90 25.96 -16.04 -13.60
N GLU A 91 26.36 -14.84 -13.16
CA GLU A 91 27.43 -14.05 -13.81
C GLU A 91 28.76 -13.94 -13.03
N SER A 92 28.99 -14.80 -12.03
CA SER A 92 30.28 -14.88 -11.29
C SER A 92 30.91 -16.27 -11.39
N ALA A 93 31.05 -16.80 -12.60
CA ALA A 93 31.91 -17.96 -12.86
C ALA A 93 32.26 -18.04 -14.36
N ASN A 94 33.15 -17.18 -14.84
CA ASN A 94 34.03 -17.49 -15.97
C ASN A 94 35.32 -16.67 -15.92
#